data_AF-A0A935ALL5-F1
#
_entry.id   AF-A0A935ALL5-F1
#
_cell.length_a   1.000
_cell.length_b   1.000
_cell.length_c   1.000
_cell.angle_alpha   90.00
_cell.angle_beta   90.00
_cell.angle_gamma   90.00
#
_symmetry.space_group_name_H-M   'P 1'
#
loop_
_entity.id
_entity.type
_entity.pdbx_description
1 polymer ?
#
loop_
_entity_poly.entity_id
_entity_poly.type
_entity_poly.pdbx_seq_one_letter_code
_entity_poly.pdbx_strand_id
1 'polypeptide(L)'
;MMTIDVLPSPTIMVDVSCVGGTRNRSDKYPCNSRKWRCINISINGIPDGDGDQNMLPNGAYTVVVTENTCGCTSSQTVNVNCTCPTININGPLQVCQTATATFTQSGGNTGGTWSISPSGAGTIDNTGFFNPTDTYNGPVNITYTADGCSGQTQIFVIEF
;
A
#
# COMPACT_ATOMS: atom_id res chain seq x y z
N MET A 1 32.01 25.54 33.86
CA MET A 1 31.22 26.20 32.81
C MET A 1 30.40 25.10 32.14
N MET A 2 29.08 25.10 32.33
CA MET A 2 28.18 24.08 31.79
C MET A 2 27.85 24.48 30.34
N THR A 3 28.31 23.71 29.36
CA THR A 3 27.89 23.88 27.97
C THR A 3 26.56 23.18 27.79
N ILE A 4 25.49 23.96 27.63
CA ILE A 4 24.19 23.49 27.16
C ILE A 4 24.38 23.17 25.67
N ASP A 5 24.38 21.89 25.34
CA ASP A 5 24.38 21.43 23.95
C ASP A 5 22.94 21.58 23.44
N VAL A 6 22.69 22.62 22.65
CA VAL A 6 21.42 22.80 21.95
C VAL A 6 21.46 21.85 20.76
N LEU A 7 21.12 20.57 21.00
CA LEU A 7 21.04 19.59 19.93
C LEU A 7 20.09 20.13 18.84
N PRO A 8 20.52 20.22 17.58
CA PRO A 8 19.63 20.62 16.50
C PRO A 8 18.49 19.59 16.45
N SER A 9 17.24 20.07 16.45
CA SER A 9 16.06 19.23 16.25
C SER A 9 16.28 18.33 15.03
N PRO A 10 15.86 17.05 15.07
CA PRO A 10 16.07 16.16 13.95
C PRO A 10 15.31 16.70 12.72
N THR A 11 16.04 16.99 11.65
CA THR A 11 15.46 17.31 10.34
C THR A 11 14.85 16.04 9.76
N ILE A 12 13.57 16.09 9.41
CA ILE A 12 12.84 14.96 8.80
C ILE A 12 12.80 15.18 7.28
N MET A 13 13.20 14.16 6.53
CA MET A 13 12.98 14.08 5.08
C MET A 13 12.05 12.88 4.82
N VAL A 14 10.90 13.12 4.18
CA VAL A 14 9.96 12.09 3.78
C VAL A 14 9.86 12.08 2.25
N ASP A 15 10.00 10.91 1.66
CA ASP A 15 9.78 10.69 0.23
C ASP A 15 8.38 10.11 0.00
N VAL A 16 7.66 10.65 -0.97
CA VAL A 16 6.38 10.09 -1.43
C VAL A 16 6.56 9.63 -2.86
N SER A 17 6.29 8.36 -3.10
CA SER A 17 6.35 7.78 -4.43
C SER A 17 5.07 6.99 -4.70
N CYS A 18 4.51 7.20 -5.88
CA CYS A 18 3.29 6.51 -6.31
C CYS A 18 3.61 5.14 -6.92
N VAL A 19 4.79 4.95 -7.51
CA VAL A 19 5.22 3.74 -8.22
C VAL A 19 5.86 2.67 -7.32
N GLY A 20 5.63 2.74 -6.01
CA GLY A 20 6.39 1.96 -5.03
C GLY A 20 7.84 2.44 -4.95
N GLY A 21 8.14 3.26 -3.95
CA GLY A 21 9.49 3.74 -3.73
C GLY A 21 10.44 2.59 -3.44
N THR A 22 11.50 2.46 -4.22
CA THR A 22 12.67 1.72 -3.77
C THR A 22 13.23 2.45 -2.55
N ARG A 23 13.10 1.84 -1.36
CA ARG A 23 13.73 2.22 -0.08
C ARG A 23 14.75 3.35 -0.28
N ASN A 24 14.31 4.60 -0.18
CA ASN A 24 15.26 5.68 -0.19
C ASN A 24 15.95 5.58 1.17
N ARG A 25 17.19 5.07 1.18
CA ARG A 25 17.98 4.82 2.38
C ARG A 25 17.99 6.09 3.25
N SER A 26 17.07 6.19 4.20
CA SER A 26 17.40 6.75 5.49
C SER A 26 17.98 5.59 6.26
N ASP A 27 19.28 5.66 6.50
CA ASP A 27 20.01 4.64 7.24
C ASP A 27 19.21 4.23 8.48
N LYS A 28 18.87 2.93 8.51
CA LYS A 28 18.20 2.27 9.62
C LYS A 28 18.84 2.70 10.94
N TYR A 29 18.07 3.31 11.84
CA TYR A 29 18.43 3.37 13.26
C TYR A 29 17.42 2.64 14.19
N PRO A 30 16.91 1.44 13.86
CA PRO A 30 16.42 0.55 14.91
C PRO A 30 17.62 0.15 15.78
N CYS A 31 17.45 0.34 17.07
CA CYS A 31 18.47 0.27 18.11
C CYS A 31 19.17 -1.11 18.12
N ASN A 32 20.28 -1.28 17.37
CA ASN A 32 21.19 -2.42 17.56
C ASN A 32 22.67 -1.99 17.53
N SER A 33 23.22 -1.90 18.74
CA SER A 33 24.64 -1.98 19.10
C SER A 33 25.59 -0.82 18.73
N ARG A 34 25.85 0.02 19.76
CA ARG A 34 27.17 0.61 20.12
C ARG A 34 27.75 1.80 19.35
N LYS A 35 26.90 2.61 18.72
CA LYS A 35 27.02 4.08 18.57
C LYS A 35 25.83 4.52 17.72
N TRP A 36 25.36 5.76 17.85
CA TRP A 36 24.20 6.38 17.16
C TRP A 36 22.87 6.39 17.95
N ARG A 37 22.21 7.55 17.89
CA ARG A 37 21.06 8.01 18.70
C ARG A 37 19.83 7.15 18.38
N CYS A 38 19.22 6.48 19.39
CA CYS A 38 18.02 5.67 19.15
C CYS A 38 16.81 6.58 18.93
N ILE A 39 16.07 6.39 17.84
CA ILE A 39 14.85 7.15 17.50
C ILE A 39 13.64 6.22 17.39
N ASN A 40 12.46 6.71 17.76
CA ASN A 40 11.17 6.07 17.49
C ASN A 40 10.45 6.85 16.40
N ILE A 41 9.87 6.15 15.44
CA ILE A 41 9.09 6.73 14.36
C ILE A 41 7.63 6.33 14.57
N SER A 42 6.71 7.24 14.29
CA SER A 42 5.30 6.92 14.16
C SER A 42 4.69 7.65 12.97
N ILE A 43 3.71 7.02 12.33
CA ILE A 43 2.95 7.55 11.20
C ILE A 43 1.50 7.59 11.62
N ASN A 44 0.91 8.79 11.64
CA ASN A 44 -0.43 9.03 12.21
C ASN A 44 -0.60 8.49 13.64
N GLY A 45 0.49 8.50 14.43
CA GLY A 45 0.52 8.00 15.80
C GLY A 45 0.66 6.48 15.93
N ILE A 46 0.73 5.73 14.82
CA ILE A 46 1.03 4.29 14.83
C ILE A 46 2.56 4.11 14.80
N PRO A 47 3.17 3.39 15.76
CA PRO A 47 4.60 3.12 15.75
C PRO A 47 5.01 2.38 14.47
N ASP A 48 6.07 2.87 13.83
CA ASP A 48 6.65 2.25 12.64
C ASP A 48 8.14 2.00 12.88
N GLY A 49 8.54 0.74 12.80
CA GLY A 49 9.90 0.29 13.15
C GLY A 49 10.93 0.53 12.06
N ASP A 50 10.52 0.67 10.81
CA ASP A 50 11.41 0.97 9.68
C ASP A 50 11.05 2.26 8.93
N GLY A 51 9.91 2.88 9.25
CA GLY A 51 9.51 4.18 8.72
C GLY A 51 9.09 4.12 7.25
N ASP A 52 8.75 2.93 6.77
CA ASP A 52 8.40 2.63 5.38
C ASP A 52 6.99 2.07 5.31
N GLN A 53 6.11 2.71 4.54
CA GLN A 53 4.71 2.31 4.38
C GLN A 53 4.39 2.13 2.90
N ASN A 54 3.85 0.97 2.57
CA ASN A 54 3.41 0.64 1.23
C ASN A 54 1.89 0.75 1.11
N MET A 55 1.40 1.09 -0.09
CA MET A 55 -0.03 1.11 -0.44
C MET A 55 -0.89 2.03 0.45
N LEU A 56 -0.34 3.17 0.86
CA LEU A 56 -1.08 4.18 1.60
C LEU A 56 -2.14 4.86 0.70
N PRO A 57 -3.42 4.94 1.13
CA PRO A 57 -4.43 5.75 0.43
C PRO A 57 -4.02 7.22 0.31
N ASN A 58 -4.55 7.92 -0.69
CA ASN A 58 -4.39 9.37 -0.78
C ASN A 58 -4.91 10.05 0.49
N GLY A 59 -4.11 10.94 1.06
CA GLY A 59 -4.39 11.54 2.35
C GLY A 59 -3.19 12.25 2.94
N ALA A 60 -3.44 12.98 4.02
CA ALA A 60 -2.39 13.57 4.83
C ALA A 60 -1.89 12.54 5.86
N TYR A 61 -0.57 12.40 5.94
CA TYR A 61 0.12 11.56 6.91
C TYR A 61 1.05 12.43 7.75
N THR A 62 0.98 12.28 9.07
CA THR A 62 1.88 12.94 10.00
C THR A 62 2.94 11.96 10.48
N VAL A 63 4.18 12.21 10.09
CA VAL A 63 5.35 11.47 10.55
C VAL A 63 5.91 12.18 11.77
N VAL A 64 6.10 11.43 12.86
CA VAL A 64 6.72 11.93 14.10
C VAL A 64 7.96 11.11 14.39
N VAL A 65 9.09 11.79 14.58
CA VAL A 65 10.36 11.19 14.99
C VAL A 65 10.68 11.69 16.40
N THR A 66 10.88 10.74 17.31
CA THR A 66 11.22 11.02 18.71
C THR A 66 12.59 10.45 19.03
N GLU A 67 13.50 11.28 19.53
CA GLU A 67 14.78 10.80 20.03
C GLU A 67 14.66 10.25 21.45
N ASN A 68 15.05 8.99 21.65
CA ASN A 68 14.91 8.31 22.94
C ASN A 68 15.81 8.87 24.04
N THR A 69 16.98 9.43 23.67
CA THR A 69 17.99 9.88 24.64
C THR A 69 17.63 11.18 25.34
N CYS A 70 17.00 12.12 24.62
CA CYS A 70 16.67 13.46 25.11
C CYS A 70 15.17 13.77 25.05
N GLY A 71 14.36 12.91 24.44
CA GLY A 71 12.92 13.12 24.27
C GLY A 71 12.56 14.17 23.21
N CYS A 72 13.53 14.70 22.45
CA CYS A 72 13.25 15.68 21.41
C CYS A 72 12.39 15.07 20.30
N THR A 73 11.29 15.74 19.96
CA THR A 73 10.37 15.33 18.90
C THR A 73 10.44 16.30 17.72
N SER A 74 10.37 15.76 16.52
CA SER A 74 10.12 16.52 15.28
C SER A 74 8.95 15.86 14.56
N SER A 75 8.16 16.67 13.84
CA SER A 75 7.00 16.18 13.09
C SER A 75 6.92 16.83 11.72
N GLN A 76 6.53 16.06 10.72
CA GLN A 76 6.27 16.55 9.37
C GLN A 76 4.94 15.97 8.86
N THR A 77 4.11 16.82 8.28
CA THR A 77 2.92 16.39 7.55
C THR A 77 3.23 16.31 6.07
N VAL A 78 2.83 15.19 5.47
CA VAL A 78 3.09 14.86 4.08
C VAL A 78 1.78 14.45 3.43
N ASN A 79 1.51 14.97 2.25
CA ASN A 79 0.31 14.62 1.49
C ASN A 79 0.66 13.57 0.45
N VAL A 80 0.09 12.36 0.61
CA VAL A 80 0.05 11.38 -0.47
C VAL A 80 -1.09 11.80 -1.40
N ASN A 81 -0.72 12.26 -2.59
CA ASN A 81 -1.66 12.64 -3.64
C ASN A 81 -1.23 12.02 -4.96
N CYS A 82 -1.38 10.70 -5.04
CA CYS A 82 -1.19 9.96 -6.27
C CYS A 82 -2.47 10.11 -7.11
N THR A 83 -2.41 10.89 -8.19
CA THR A 83 -3.49 10.89 -9.18
C THR A 83 -3.55 9.51 -9.80
N CYS A 84 -4.59 8.74 -9.48
CA CYS A 84 -4.77 7.42 -10.06
C CYS A 84 -5.24 7.54 -11.52
N PRO A 85 -4.43 7.12 -12.50
CA PRO A 85 -4.94 6.97 -13.86
C PRO A 85 -6.08 5.97 -13.87
N THR A 86 -7.09 6.21 -14.71
CA THR A 86 -8.24 5.31 -14.81
C THR A 86 -7.77 3.90 -15.22
N ILE A 87 -8.08 2.92 -14.38
CA ILE A 87 -7.87 1.49 -14.64
C ILE A 87 -9.21 0.91 -15.10
N ASN A 88 -9.23 0.40 -16.33
CA ASN A 88 -10.40 -0.28 -16.89
C ASN A 88 -10.16 -1.79 -16.86
N ILE A 89 -11.10 -2.55 -16.32
CA ILE A 89 -11.08 -4.01 -16.36
C ILE A 89 -12.05 -4.48 -17.44
N ASN A 90 -11.53 -5.26 -18.39
CA ASN A 90 -12.28 -5.82 -19.51
C ASN A 90 -12.37 -7.34 -19.34
N GLY A 91 -13.56 -7.89 -19.52
CA GLY A 91 -13.83 -9.32 -19.40
C GLY A 91 -15.35 -9.59 -19.47
N PRO A 92 -15.76 -10.85 -19.34
CA PRO A 92 -17.18 -11.20 -19.30
C PRO A 92 -17.85 -10.62 -18.05
N LEU A 93 -19.09 -10.14 -18.19
CA LEU A 93 -19.92 -9.68 -17.07
C LEU A 93 -20.59 -10.83 -16.31
N GLN A 94 -20.56 -12.04 -16.89
CA GLN A 94 -21.18 -13.23 -16.32
C GLN A 94 -20.31 -14.46 -16.60
N VAL A 95 -20.10 -15.30 -15.59
CA VAL A 95 -19.26 -16.51 -15.65
C VAL A 95 -20.03 -17.67 -15.03
N CYS A 96 -19.91 -18.87 -15.61
CA CYS A 96 -20.56 -20.06 -15.05
C CYS A 96 -19.69 -20.62 -13.92
N GLN A 97 -20.31 -21.23 -12.91
CA GLN A 97 -19.60 -21.90 -11.81
C GLN A 97 -18.51 -22.89 -12.27
N THR A 98 -18.73 -23.56 -13.40
CA THR A 98 -17.83 -24.58 -13.97
C THR A 98 -16.96 -24.05 -15.13
N ALA A 99 -16.96 -22.74 -15.36
CA ALA A 99 -16.23 -22.11 -16.47
C ALA A 99 -15.23 -21.07 -15.97
N THR A 100 -14.09 -21.01 -16.63
CA THR A 100 -13.04 -20.03 -16.35
C THR A 100 -13.19 -18.79 -17.22
N ALA A 101 -12.69 -17.65 -16.74
CA ALA A 101 -12.68 -16.39 -17.50
C ALA A 101 -11.32 -15.70 -17.38
N THR A 102 -10.95 -14.92 -18.39
CA THR A 102 -9.76 -14.07 -18.34
C THR A 102 -10.18 -12.61 -18.34
N PHE A 103 -9.67 -11.87 -17.36
CA PHE A 103 -9.82 -10.43 -17.26
C PHE A 103 -8.52 -9.75 -17.69
N THR A 104 -8.66 -8.67 -18.44
CA THR A 104 -7.53 -7.85 -18.87
C THR A 104 -7.69 -6.44 -18.34
N GLN A 105 -6.57 -5.79 -18.09
CA GLN A 105 -6.53 -4.43 -17.62
C GLN A 105 -6.07 -3.51 -18.76
N SER A 106 -6.67 -2.32 -18.84
CA SER A 106 -6.22 -1.25 -19.73
C SER A 106 -6.25 0.11 -19.03
N GLY A 107 -5.52 1.09 -19.59
CA GLY A 107 -5.24 2.36 -18.92
C GLY A 107 -4.25 2.17 -17.77
N GLY A 108 -4.27 3.04 -16.77
CA GLY A 108 -3.59 2.79 -15.50
C GLY A 108 -2.07 2.55 -15.53
N ASN A 109 -1.57 2.04 -14.40
CA ASN A 109 -0.21 1.51 -14.27
C ASN A 109 -0.22 -0.01 -14.50
N THR A 110 0.93 -0.55 -14.95
CA THR A 110 1.12 -1.99 -15.20
C THR A 110 1.93 -2.63 -14.07
N GLY A 111 1.97 -3.97 -14.01
CA GLY A 111 2.72 -4.70 -12.97
C GLY A 111 2.00 -4.84 -11.62
N GLY A 112 0.72 -4.48 -11.57
CA GLY A 112 -0.15 -4.69 -10.43
C GLY A 112 -0.58 -6.14 -10.20
N THR A 113 -1.49 -6.31 -9.24
CA THR A 113 -2.02 -7.60 -8.78
C THR A 113 -3.53 -7.66 -8.97
N TRP A 114 -4.03 -8.87 -9.23
CA TRP A 114 -5.45 -9.15 -9.29
C TRP A 114 -5.94 -9.70 -7.96
N SER A 115 -7.19 -9.38 -7.63
CA SER A 115 -7.89 -9.90 -6.46
C SER A 115 -9.38 -10.01 -6.73
N ILE A 116 -10.07 -10.83 -5.94
CA ILE A 116 -11.52 -10.98 -6.00
C ILE A 116 -12.15 -10.76 -4.63
N SER A 117 -13.39 -10.29 -4.63
CA SER A 117 -14.23 -10.26 -3.44
C SER A 117 -15.67 -10.68 -3.77
N PRO A 118 -16.27 -11.62 -3.04
CA PRO A 118 -15.71 -12.32 -1.88
C PRO A 118 -14.66 -13.36 -2.28
N SER A 119 -13.71 -13.64 -1.38
CA SER A 119 -12.64 -14.63 -1.62
C SER A 119 -13.15 -16.07 -1.77
N GLY A 120 -14.35 -16.38 -1.25
CA GLY A 120 -15.01 -17.66 -1.44
C GLY A 120 -15.57 -17.88 -2.85
N ALA A 121 -15.58 -16.85 -3.70
CA ALA A 121 -16.11 -16.94 -5.05
C ALA A 121 -15.23 -17.70 -6.04
N GLY A 122 -13.94 -17.89 -5.74
CA GLY A 122 -12.99 -18.50 -6.65
C GLY A 122 -11.55 -18.15 -6.35
N THR A 123 -10.71 -18.26 -7.37
CA THR A 123 -9.32 -17.79 -7.38
C THR A 123 -9.09 -16.91 -8.61
N ILE A 124 -8.22 -15.92 -8.49
CA ILE A 124 -7.69 -15.18 -9.65
C ILE A 124 -6.16 -15.17 -9.56
N ASP A 125 -5.49 -15.45 -10.67
CA ASP A 125 -4.02 -15.39 -10.73
C ASP A 125 -3.50 -14.02 -11.17
N ASN A 126 -2.17 -13.88 -11.23
CA ASN A 126 -1.51 -12.63 -11.62
C ASN A 126 -1.69 -12.26 -13.10
N THR A 127 -2.21 -13.17 -13.94
CA THR A 127 -2.54 -12.91 -15.35
C THR A 127 -3.99 -12.49 -15.55
N GLY A 128 -4.78 -12.44 -14.48
CA GLY A 128 -6.21 -12.13 -14.54
C GLY A 128 -7.07 -13.33 -14.89
N PHE A 129 -6.54 -14.55 -14.79
CA PHE A 129 -7.29 -15.78 -15.00
C PHE A 129 -8.13 -16.10 -13.76
N PHE A 130 -9.44 -15.96 -13.89
CA PHE A 130 -10.43 -16.22 -12.86
C PHE A 130 -11.02 -17.63 -13.01
N ASN A 131 -10.95 -18.38 -11.91
CA ASN A 131 -11.54 -19.71 -11.77
C ASN A 131 -12.54 -19.69 -10.61
N PRO A 132 -13.87 -19.66 -10.88
CA PRO A 132 -14.89 -19.67 -9.85
C PRO A 132 -14.90 -20.99 -9.07
N THR A 133 -15.52 -20.98 -7.89
CA THR A 133 -15.86 -22.24 -7.20
C THR A 133 -17.20 -22.77 -7.70
N ASP A 134 -17.29 -24.10 -7.81
CA ASP A 134 -18.50 -24.79 -8.29
C ASP A 134 -19.73 -24.59 -7.39
N THR A 135 -19.58 -23.95 -6.22
CA THR A 135 -20.65 -23.72 -5.25
C THR A 135 -21.06 -22.25 -5.13
N TYR A 136 -20.31 -21.32 -5.73
CA TYR A 136 -20.58 -19.89 -5.55
C TYR A 136 -21.56 -19.37 -6.59
N ASN A 137 -22.63 -18.70 -6.14
CA ASN A 137 -23.60 -18.04 -7.01
C ASN A 137 -23.83 -16.62 -6.51
N GLY A 138 -23.68 -15.63 -7.38
CA GLY A 138 -23.89 -14.23 -7.05
C GLY A 138 -22.80 -13.29 -7.56
N PRO A 139 -22.80 -12.04 -7.08
CA PRO A 139 -21.89 -11.00 -7.56
C PRO A 139 -20.46 -11.26 -7.10
N VAL A 140 -19.48 -10.98 -7.97
CA VAL A 140 -18.05 -11.00 -7.65
C VAL A 140 -17.43 -9.70 -8.15
N ASN A 141 -16.69 -9.05 -7.27
CA ASN A 141 -15.88 -7.89 -7.60
C ASN A 141 -14.49 -8.37 -8.03
N ILE A 142 -14.10 -8.09 -9.28
CA ILE A 142 -12.75 -8.31 -9.79
C ILE A 142 -12.00 -6.98 -9.68
N THR A 143 -10.88 -6.97 -8.95
CA THR A 143 -10.11 -5.77 -8.66
C THR A 143 -8.66 -5.95 -9.13
N TYR A 144 -8.16 -4.96 -9.87
CA TYR A 144 -6.75 -4.85 -10.24
C TYR A 144 -6.13 -3.67 -9.51
N THR A 145 -5.02 -3.91 -8.80
CA THR A 145 -4.32 -2.88 -8.03
C THR A 145 -2.86 -2.78 -8.47
N ALA A 146 -2.46 -1.60 -8.95
CA ALA A 146 -1.08 -1.27 -9.26
C ALA A 146 -0.73 0.07 -8.57
N ASP A 147 0.42 0.16 -7.91
CA ASP A 147 0.94 1.45 -7.44
C ASP A 147 -0.03 2.22 -6.51
N GLY A 148 -0.74 1.48 -5.65
CA GLY A 148 -1.77 2.04 -4.75
C GLY A 148 -3.06 2.46 -5.44
N CYS A 149 -3.16 2.33 -6.76
CA CYS A 149 -4.33 2.63 -7.55
C CYS A 149 -5.07 1.36 -7.94
N SER A 150 -6.39 1.37 -7.74
CA SER A 150 -7.24 0.21 -8.04
C SER A 150 -8.32 0.54 -9.06
N GLY A 151 -8.52 -0.35 -10.02
CA GLY A 151 -9.73 -0.43 -10.84
C GLY A 151 -10.55 -1.65 -10.45
N GLN A 152 -11.87 -1.58 -10.60
CA GLN A 152 -12.77 -2.69 -10.27
C GLN A 152 -13.89 -2.82 -11.30
N THR A 153 -14.28 -4.06 -11.58
CA THR A 153 -15.54 -4.37 -12.25
C THR A 153 -16.32 -5.41 -11.45
N GLN A 154 -17.64 -5.39 -11.56
CA GLN A 154 -18.50 -6.41 -10.95
C GLN A 154 -19.03 -7.35 -12.03
N ILE A 155 -18.94 -8.65 -11.75
CA ILE A 155 -19.50 -9.72 -12.57
C ILE A 155 -20.51 -10.53 -11.75
N PHE A 156 -21.25 -11.42 -12.42
CA PHE A 156 -22.07 -12.43 -11.77
C PHE A 156 -21.56 -13.84 -12.08
N VAL A 157 -21.33 -14.64 -11.04
CA VAL A 157 -21.17 -16.08 -11.18
C VAL A 157 -22.54 -16.72 -11.08
N ILE A 158 -22.89 -17.55 -12.05
CA ILE A 158 -24.19 -18.22 -12.11
C ILE A 158 -24.07 -19.75 -12.17
N GLU A 159 -25.04 -20.41 -11.53
CA GLU A 159 -25.30 -21.84 -11.71
C GLU A 159 -25.93 -22.09 -13.09
N PHE A 160 -25.63 -23.25 -13.68
CA PHE A 160 -26.21 -23.71 -14.94
C PHE A 160 -27.04 -24.97 -14.74
#